data_AF-A0A957X499-F1
#
_entry.id   AF-A0A957X499-F1
#
_cell.length_a   1.000
_cell.length_b   1.000
_cell.length_c   1.000
_cell.angle_alpha   90.00
_cell.angle_beta   90.00
_cell.angle_gamma   90.00
#
_symmetry.space_group_name_H-M   'P 1'
#
loop_
_entity.id
_entity.type
_entity.pdbx_description
1 polymer ?
#
loop_
_entity_poly.entity_id
_entity_poly.type
_entity_poly.pdbx_seq_one_letter_code
_entity_poly.pdbx_strand_id
1 'polypeptide(L)'
;ARGIIFMAEGNTLFETLMLNLLEYPAQRPIPTSKNDCPAWEMDDPYGDEREIPHGYLDYLTWQNRKILLTPAQTTGGTAVREMALTPGLKLDPSVLDQDPMKHYRINDKSGHVSLRFQEHRALWRDSAALLRLSAEEQQVPAIFAWLGRLAGGVRPVLDEGLSVRYMALGMASDQAKIEFFRHEHLPLPVAYLDNPQLVDLLGHALSAAEAVASELWKAGTTMANVLLEPEESSERRANPDDVRDLRDTMALERRYWAQLEPLFRQTMQALPTTDTAAVVDWFAWLRRSAWDVFEEVSIGLGDQPRALKAAVRGREQLARGLGKVLNVEE
;
A
#
# COMPACT_ATOMS: atom_id res chain seq x y z
N ALA A 1 1.12 14.27 -9.95
CA ALA A 1 -0.02 13.35 -9.78
C ALA A 1 0.02 12.79 -8.38
N ARG A 2 -1.12 12.77 -7.66
CA ARG A 2 -1.23 12.16 -6.33
C ARG A 2 -1.59 10.68 -6.50
N GLY A 3 -0.97 9.79 -5.73
CA GLY A 3 -1.29 8.36 -5.76
C GLY A 3 -0.07 7.47 -5.95
N ILE A 4 -0.29 6.17 -5.81
CA ILE A 4 0.71 5.12 -6.03
C ILE A 4 0.53 4.55 -7.44
N ILE A 5 1.62 4.47 -8.18
CA ILE A 5 1.76 3.80 -9.48
C ILE A 5 2.24 2.37 -9.23
N PHE A 6 1.64 1.41 -9.89
CA PHE A 6 1.94 -0.01 -9.78
C PHE A 6 2.47 -0.57 -11.10
N MET A 7 3.53 -1.38 -11.01
CA MET A 7 4.11 -2.10 -12.14
C MET A 7 4.48 -3.53 -11.72
N ALA A 8 4.45 -4.47 -12.65
CA ALA A 8 4.99 -5.80 -12.43
C ALA A 8 6.53 -5.77 -12.47
N GLU A 9 7.19 -6.68 -11.76
CA GLU A 9 8.63 -6.82 -11.74
C GLU A 9 9.02 -8.30 -11.80
N GLY A 10 9.77 -8.68 -12.84
CA GLY A 10 10.33 -10.01 -13.02
C GLY A 10 11.72 -10.16 -12.41
N ASN A 11 12.43 -11.23 -12.79
CA ASN A 11 13.82 -11.48 -12.41
C ASN A 11 14.82 -10.76 -13.32
N THR A 12 14.37 -10.38 -14.53
CA THR A 12 15.18 -9.67 -15.53
C THR A 12 14.44 -8.45 -16.04
N LEU A 13 15.17 -7.48 -16.61
CA LEU A 13 14.54 -6.34 -17.28
C LEU A 13 13.63 -6.79 -18.43
N PHE A 14 14.01 -7.85 -19.16
CA PHE A 14 13.19 -8.44 -20.20
C PHE A 14 11.83 -8.91 -19.66
N GLU A 15 11.82 -9.70 -18.58
CA GLU A 15 10.59 -10.15 -17.93
C GLU A 15 9.76 -8.96 -17.43
N THR A 16 10.38 -7.99 -16.75
CA THR A 16 9.70 -6.78 -16.28
C THR A 16 9.02 -6.03 -17.43
N LEU A 17 9.71 -5.83 -18.56
CA LEU A 17 9.11 -5.19 -19.73
C LEU A 17 7.96 -6.04 -20.29
N MET A 18 8.17 -7.35 -20.47
CA MET A 18 7.14 -8.23 -21.01
C MET A 18 5.87 -8.30 -20.15
N LEU A 19 6.02 -8.33 -18.83
CA LEU A 19 4.89 -8.34 -17.90
C LEU A 19 4.09 -7.03 -17.94
N ASN A 20 4.74 -5.89 -18.20
CA ASN A 20 4.09 -4.57 -18.26
C ASN A 20 3.65 -4.16 -19.67
N LEU A 21 3.88 -4.98 -20.69
CA LEU A 21 3.34 -4.77 -22.03
C LEU A 21 1.85 -5.13 -22.05
N LEU A 22 1.02 -4.18 -21.61
CA LEU A 22 -0.43 -4.30 -21.71
C LEU A 22 -0.86 -4.54 -23.16
N GLU A 23 -2.01 -5.17 -23.32
CA GLU A 23 -2.65 -5.37 -24.63
C GLU A 23 -2.76 -4.06 -25.41
N TYR A 24 -2.15 -4.03 -26.60
CA TYR A 24 -2.11 -2.86 -27.48
C TYR A 24 -2.04 -3.30 -28.96
N PRO A 25 -2.78 -2.65 -29.88
CA PRO A 25 -3.77 -1.60 -29.64
C PRO A 25 -5.06 -2.15 -29.01
N ALA A 26 -5.68 -1.36 -28.13
CA ALA A 26 -6.89 -1.79 -27.41
C ALA A 26 -7.81 -0.61 -27.07
N GLN A 27 -9.07 -0.92 -26.72
CA GLN A 27 -10.04 0.05 -26.22
C GLN A 27 -9.83 0.40 -24.74
N ARG A 28 -9.02 -0.39 -24.03
CA ARG A 28 -8.68 -0.23 -22.62
C ARG A 28 -7.18 -0.45 -22.44
N PRO A 29 -6.53 0.19 -21.46
CA PRO A 29 -7.15 1.09 -20.49
C PRO A 29 -7.46 2.49 -21.01
N ILE A 30 -6.78 2.94 -22.07
CA ILE A 30 -7.06 4.20 -22.77
C ILE A 30 -7.40 3.87 -24.23
N PRO A 31 -8.54 4.34 -24.77
CA PRO A 31 -8.93 4.10 -26.15
C PRO A 31 -7.86 4.57 -27.14
N THR A 32 -7.43 3.69 -28.04
CA THR A 32 -6.42 3.99 -29.06
C THR A 32 -7.08 4.60 -30.30
N SER A 33 -6.62 5.78 -30.73
CA SER A 33 -6.96 6.39 -32.02
C SER A 33 -5.89 6.11 -33.07
N LYS A 34 -6.18 6.41 -34.35
CA LYS A 34 -5.24 6.24 -35.46
C LYS A 34 -3.98 7.13 -35.37
N ASN A 35 -3.99 8.14 -34.49
CA ASN A 35 -2.88 9.07 -34.29
C ASN A 35 -2.06 8.73 -33.03
N ASP A 36 -2.36 7.62 -32.33
CA ASP A 36 -1.60 7.25 -31.13
C ASP A 36 -0.17 6.88 -31.48
N CYS A 37 0.75 7.64 -30.92
CA CYS A 37 2.19 7.46 -31.02
C CYS A 37 2.85 8.17 -29.85
N PRO A 38 4.07 7.79 -29.45
CA PRO A 38 4.80 8.51 -28.43
C PRO A 38 5.19 9.91 -28.88
N ALA A 39 5.41 10.83 -27.93
CA ALA A 39 5.68 12.24 -28.21
C ALA A 39 6.85 12.52 -29.18
N TRP A 40 7.84 11.62 -29.28
CA TRP A 40 8.99 11.77 -30.21
C TRP A 40 8.69 11.33 -31.66
N GLU A 41 7.55 10.69 -31.90
CA GLU A 41 7.06 10.32 -33.24
C GLU A 41 6.03 11.32 -33.78
N MET A 42 5.61 12.30 -32.96
CA MET A 42 4.71 13.38 -33.36
C MET A 42 5.47 14.51 -34.04
N ASP A 43 4.87 15.09 -35.11
CA ASP A 43 5.41 16.28 -35.78
C ASP A 43 5.53 17.49 -34.81
N ASP A 44 4.49 17.71 -34.00
CA ASP A 44 4.50 18.65 -32.88
C ASP A 44 3.68 18.07 -31.71
N PRO A 45 4.31 17.55 -30.64
CA PRO A 45 3.59 17.00 -29.51
C PRO A 45 2.79 18.05 -28.72
N TYR A 46 3.01 19.35 -28.95
CA TYR A 46 2.29 20.46 -28.32
C TYR A 46 1.33 21.20 -29.26
N GLY A 47 1.24 20.79 -30.53
CA GLY A 47 0.61 21.59 -31.59
C GLY A 47 -0.90 21.80 -31.41
N ASP A 48 -1.56 20.79 -30.87
CA ASP A 48 -2.96 20.87 -30.45
C ASP A 48 -2.97 21.00 -28.92
N GLU A 49 -3.64 22.02 -28.36
CA GLU A 49 -3.86 22.20 -26.91
C GLU A 49 -4.82 21.12 -26.34
N ARG A 50 -4.58 19.85 -26.67
CA ARG A 50 -5.38 18.70 -26.29
C ARG A 50 -5.23 18.39 -24.81
N GLU A 51 -6.33 17.92 -24.22
CA GLU A 51 -6.37 17.44 -22.84
C GLU A 51 -6.57 15.92 -22.74
N ILE A 52 -6.91 15.27 -23.85
CA ILE A 52 -7.13 13.82 -23.95
C ILE A 52 -6.05 13.22 -24.86
N PRO A 53 -5.32 12.18 -24.42
CA PRO A 53 -4.34 11.50 -25.24
C PRO A 53 -4.96 10.80 -26.46
N HIS A 54 -4.19 10.72 -27.55
CA HIS A 54 -4.56 9.96 -28.73
C HIS A 54 -4.64 8.44 -28.48
N GLY A 55 -4.01 7.95 -27.41
CA GLY A 55 -4.09 6.58 -26.93
C GLY A 55 -3.08 6.33 -25.81
N TYR A 56 -2.70 5.07 -25.60
CA TYR A 56 -1.86 4.68 -24.48
C TYR A 56 -0.40 5.14 -24.66
N LEU A 57 0.12 5.19 -25.89
CA LEU A 57 1.51 5.63 -26.14
C LEU A 57 1.68 7.14 -25.93
N ASP A 58 0.74 7.95 -26.43
CA ASP A 58 0.68 9.39 -26.16
C ASP A 58 0.54 9.66 -24.65
N TYR A 59 -0.32 8.91 -23.96
CA TYR A 59 -0.50 9.02 -22.51
C TYR A 59 0.80 8.73 -21.73
N LEU A 60 1.51 7.65 -22.05
CA LEU A 60 2.77 7.30 -21.37
C LEU A 60 3.88 8.34 -21.58
N THR A 61 3.76 9.16 -22.61
CA THR A 61 4.73 10.19 -23.00
C THR A 61 4.17 11.60 -22.91
N TRP A 62 3.10 11.79 -22.12
CA TRP A 62 2.34 13.03 -22.06
C TRP A 62 3.18 14.24 -21.69
N GLN A 63 3.17 15.26 -22.54
CA GLN A 63 4.01 16.45 -22.41
C GLN A 63 3.40 17.53 -21.50
N ASN A 64 3.30 17.24 -20.19
CA ASN A 64 2.71 18.17 -19.22
C ASN A 64 3.58 19.39 -18.85
N ARG A 65 4.83 19.44 -19.33
CA ARG A 65 5.80 20.52 -19.14
C ARG A 65 6.58 20.71 -20.42
N LYS A 66 6.91 21.96 -20.73
CA LYS A 66 7.91 22.31 -21.75
C LYS A 66 9.22 22.54 -21.03
N ILE A 67 10.23 21.74 -21.37
CA ILE A 67 11.56 21.77 -20.75
C ILE A 67 12.59 22.03 -21.83
N LEU A 68 13.41 23.07 -21.65
CA LEU A 68 14.58 23.33 -22.47
C LEU A 68 15.82 23.33 -21.58
N LEU A 69 16.72 22.38 -21.81
CA LEU A 69 18.01 22.31 -21.13
C LEU A 69 19.05 23.12 -21.92
N THR A 70 19.80 23.99 -21.25
CA THR A 70 20.88 24.77 -21.87
C THR A 70 22.22 24.09 -21.60
N PRO A 71 22.83 23.39 -22.57
CA PRO A 71 24.12 22.76 -22.38
C PRO A 71 25.24 23.80 -22.33
N ALA A 72 26.19 23.60 -21.41
CA ALA A 72 27.40 24.41 -21.26
C ALA A 72 28.64 23.50 -21.27
N GLN A 73 29.70 23.93 -21.94
CA GLN A 73 30.98 23.23 -21.86
C GLN A 73 31.70 23.56 -20.57
N THR A 74 32.21 22.54 -19.89
CA THR A 74 32.98 22.66 -18.65
C THR A 74 34.31 21.94 -18.79
N THR A 75 35.22 22.12 -17.83
CA THR A 75 36.49 21.38 -17.76
C THR A 75 36.30 19.87 -17.66
N GLY A 76 35.14 19.39 -17.17
CA GLY A 76 34.78 17.97 -17.08
C GLY A 76 33.89 17.46 -18.22
N GLY A 77 33.64 18.27 -19.26
CA GLY A 77 32.76 17.94 -20.38
C GLY A 77 31.47 18.77 -20.41
N THR A 78 30.52 18.38 -21.26
CA THR A 78 29.22 19.05 -21.39
C THR A 78 28.37 18.83 -20.14
N ALA A 79 27.87 19.90 -19.55
CA ALA A 79 26.99 19.88 -18.39
C ALA A 79 25.78 20.81 -18.61
N VAL A 80 24.66 20.53 -17.93
CA VAL A 80 23.50 21.42 -17.91
C VAL A 80 23.51 22.21 -16.60
N ARG A 81 23.52 23.54 -16.69
CA ARG A 81 23.51 24.44 -15.52
C ARG A 81 22.27 25.33 -15.47
N GLU A 82 21.58 25.47 -16.59
CA GLU A 82 20.40 26.30 -16.74
C GLU A 82 19.32 25.50 -17.48
N MET A 83 18.07 25.76 -17.12
CA MET A 83 16.91 25.22 -17.82
C MET A 83 15.79 26.26 -17.85
N ALA A 84 15.01 26.25 -18.92
CA ALA A 84 13.69 26.88 -18.94
C ALA A 84 12.62 25.80 -18.70
N LEU A 85 11.67 26.10 -17.81
CA LEU A 85 10.55 25.22 -17.46
C LEU A 85 9.26 26.02 -17.53
N THR A 86 8.32 25.59 -18.38
CA THR A 86 6.98 26.19 -18.45
C THR A 86 5.90 25.10 -18.47
N PRO A 87 4.64 25.43 -18.13
CA PRO A 87 3.53 24.50 -18.27
C PRO A 87 3.41 23.99 -19.73
N GLY A 88 3.13 22.69 -19.88
CA GLY A 88 2.80 22.06 -21.15
C GLY A 88 1.30 21.78 -21.24
N LEU A 89 0.94 20.64 -21.84
CA LEU A 89 -0.44 20.20 -21.96
C LEU A 89 -1.05 19.90 -20.59
N LYS A 90 -2.33 20.19 -20.43
CA LYS A 90 -3.12 19.72 -19.29
C LYS A 90 -3.67 18.34 -19.64
N LEU A 91 -3.92 17.52 -18.62
CA LEU A 91 -4.59 16.25 -18.81
C LEU A 91 -6.00 16.38 -18.22
N ASP A 92 -7.01 15.97 -18.97
CA ASP A 92 -8.41 16.04 -18.55
C ASP A 92 -8.59 15.22 -17.25
N PRO A 93 -9.37 15.74 -16.27
CA PRO A 93 -9.64 15.01 -15.02
C PRO A 93 -10.18 13.59 -15.23
N SER A 94 -10.97 13.36 -16.28
CA SER A 94 -11.52 12.03 -16.60
C SER A 94 -10.44 10.99 -16.89
N VAL A 95 -9.28 11.41 -17.41
CA VAL A 95 -8.10 10.55 -17.63
C VAL A 95 -7.30 10.41 -16.34
N LEU A 96 -7.14 11.49 -15.57
CA LEU A 96 -6.41 11.48 -14.30
C LEU A 96 -7.08 10.63 -13.22
N ASP A 97 -8.41 10.59 -13.20
CA ASP A 97 -9.22 9.84 -12.24
C ASP A 97 -9.35 8.36 -12.61
N GLN A 98 -8.88 7.98 -13.81
CA GLN A 98 -8.88 6.61 -14.33
C GLN A 98 -7.48 6.18 -14.78
N ASP A 99 -6.43 6.69 -14.14
CA ASP A 99 -5.05 6.33 -14.47
C ASP A 99 -4.84 4.81 -14.42
N PRO A 100 -4.41 4.17 -15.51
CA PRO A 100 -4.28 2.71 -15.57
C PRO A 100 -3.29 2.13 -14.59
N MET A 101 -2.33 2.92 -14.11
CA MET A 101 -1.30 2.43 -13.22
C MET A 101 -1.66 2.58 -11.76
N LYS A 102 -2.80 3.19 -11.43
CA LYS A 102 -3.20 3.48 -10.06
C LYS A 102 -4.36 2.62 -9.60
N HIS A 103 -4.42 2.44 -8.29
CA HIS A 103 -5.60 1.91 -7.62
C HIS A 103 -6.52 3.06 -7.19
N TYR A 104 -7.83 2.91 -7.40
CA TYR A 104 -8.86 3.80 -6.90
C TYR A 104 -9.93 3.05 -6.13
N ARG A 105 -10.40 3.64 -5.03
CA ARG A 105 -11.69 3.30 -4.44
C ARG A 105 -12.74 4.24 -5.02
N ILE A 106 -13.88 3.71 -5.43
CA ILE A 106 -15.00 4.44 -5.99
C ILE A 106 -16.01 4.68 -4.87
N ASN A 107 -16.47 5.93 -4.73
CA ASN A 107 -17.48 6.31 -3.73
C ASN A 107 -18.45 7.32 -4.35
N ASP A 108 -19.75 7.10 -4.17
CA ASP A 108 -20.82 7.97 -4.67
C ASP A 108 -20.62 9.47 -4.34
N LYS A 109 -20.05 9.78 -3.17
CA LYS A 109 -19.83 11.15 -2.71
C LYS A 109 -18.52 11.78 -3.17
N SER A 110 -17.48 10.98 -3.36
CA SER A 110 -16.11 11.47 -3.56
C SER A 110 -15.51 11.07 -4.90
N GLY A 111 -16.25 10.34 -5.73
CA GLY A 111 -15.78 9.81 -7.00
C GLY A 111 -14.63 8.82 -6.81
N HIS A 112 -13.60 8.97 -7.64
CA HIS A 112 -12.40 8.12 -7.64
C HIS A 112 -11.37 8.65 -6.64
N VAL A 113 -11.11 7.87 -5.58
CA VAL A 113 -10.12 8.20 -4.56
C VAL A 113 -8.91 7.31 -4.72
N SER A 114 -7.79 7.88 -5.20
CA SER A 114 -6.55 7.12 -5.41
C SER A 114 -5.92 6.66 -4.10
N LEU A 115 -5.37 5.44 -4.11
CA LEU A 115 -4.55 4.94 -3.01
C LEU A 115 -3.24 5.74 -2.95
N ARG A 116 -2.83 6.12 -1.74
CA ARG A 116 -1.64 6.95 -1.47
C ARG A 116 -0.80 6.33 -0.37
N PHE A 117 0.51 6.55 -0.42
CA PHE A 117 1.36 6.24 0.71
C PHE A 117 0.97 7.10 1.91
N GLN A 118 1.02 6.48 3.09
CA GLN A 118 0.82 7.15 4.37
C GLN A 118 2.05 6.84 5.23
N GLU A 119 2.54 7.82 5.98
CA GLU A 119 3.77 7.65 6.79
C GLU A 119 3.65 6.51 7.81
N HIS A 120 2.45 6.32 8.38
CA HIS A 120 2.18 5.37 9.46
C HIS A 120 1.50 4.08 8.98
N ARG A 121 1.44 3.85 7.66
CA ARG A 121 0.84 2.63 7.08
C ARG A 121 1.74 2.08 5.98
N ALA A 122 2.14 0.82 6.12
CA ALA A 122 2.85 0.09 5.08
C ALA A 122 1.87 -0.40 4.01
N LEU A 123 2.28 -0.39 2.74
CA LEU A 123 1.40 -0.71 1.61
C LEU A 123 0.85 -2.14 1.65
N TRP A 124 1.60 -3.09 2.20
CA TRP A 124 1.18 -4.49 2.28
C TRP A 124 -0.13 -4.69 3.04
N ARG A 125 -0.48 -3.76 3.93
CA ARG A 125 -1.76 -3.77 4.67
C ARG A 125 -2.96 -3.53 3.75
N ASP A 126 -2.73 -3.03 2.53
CA ASP A 126 -3.73 -2.80 1.50
C ASP A 126 -3.70 -3.86 0.38
N SER A 127 -2.87 -4.92 0.51
CA SER A 127 -2.67 -5.92 -0.54
C SER A 127 -3.96 -6.64 -0.97
N ALA A 128 -4.89 -6.96 -0.05
CA ALA A 128 -6.15 -7.58 -0.45
C ALA A 128 -7.01 -6.66 -1.33
N ALA A 129 -7.03 -5.34 -1.07
CA ALA A 129 -7.77 -4.40 -1.92
C ALA A 129 -7.16 -4.33 -3.33
N LEU A 130 -5.83 -4.37 -3.45
CA LEU A 130 -5.14 -4.36 -4.73
C LEU A 130 -5.44 -5.58 -5.61
N LEU A 131 -5.78 -6.71 -5.00
CA LEU A 131 -5.97 -8.00 -5.67
C LEU A 131 -7.45 -8.38 -5.88
N ARG A 132 -8.39 -7.56 -5.43
CA ARG A 132 -9.84 -7.75 -5.66
C ARG A 132 -10.24 -7.27 -7.06
N LEU A 133 -9.80 -7.98 -8.09
CA LEU A 133 -9.95 -7.55 -9.49
C LEU A 133 -11.40 -7.39 -9.96
N SER A 134 -12.35 -8.08 -9.33
CA SER A 134 -13.77 -8.07 -9.70
C SER A 134 -14.65 -7.16 -8.83
N ALA A 135 -14.07 -6.35 -7.94
CA ALA A 135 -14.84 -5.47 -7.06
C ALA A 135 -15.37 -4.23 -7.81
N GLU A 136 -16.69 -4.04 -7.86
CA GLU A 136 -17.33 -2.90 -8.55
C GLU A 136 -17.02 -1.55 -7.89
N GLU A 137 -16.73 -1.53 -6.58
CA GLU A 137 -16.41 -0.33 -5.81
C GLU A 137 -14.94 0.09 -5.94
N GLN A 138 -14.17 -0.55 -6.81
CA GLN A 138 -12.74 -0.32 -6.96
C GLN A 138 -12.31 -0.34 -8.43
N GLN A 139 -11.31 0.47 -8.74
CA GLN A 139 -10.52 0.33 -9.96
C GLN A 139 -9.13 -0.13 -9.55
N VAL A 140 -8.80 -1.38 -9.87
CA VAL A 140 -7.45 -1.92 -9.67
C VAL A 140 -6.52 -1.45 -10.79
N PRO A 141 -5.19 -1.36 -10.54
CA PRO A 141 -4.22 -1.11 -11.59
C PRO A 141 -4.37 -2.10 -12.75
N ALA A 142 -4.39 -1.59 -13.98
CA ALA A 142 -4.56 -2.37 -15.21
C ALA A 142 -3.55 -3.50 -15.34
N ILE A 143 -2.34 -3.34 -14.76
CA ILE A 143 -1.31 -4.36 -14.72
C ILE A 143 -1.77 -5.64 -13.99
N PHE A 144 -2.53 -5.54 -12.89
CA PHE A 144 -3.00 -6.74 -12.19
C PHE A 144 -4.09 -7.47 -12.96
N ALA A 145 -5.01 -6.73 -13.58
CA ALA A 145 -6.00 -7.30 -14.49
C ALA A 145 -5.35 -7.93 -15.74
N TRP A 146 -4.26 -7.33 -16.24
CA TRP A 146 -3.48 -7.89 -17.36
C TRP A 146 -2.80 -9.20 -16.97
N LEU A 147 -2.07 -9.22 -15.85
CA LEU A 147 -1.46 -10.43 -15.34
C LEU A 147 -2.49 -11.52 -15.06
N GLY A 148 -3.67 -11.17 -14.53
CA GLY A 148 -4.78 -12.12 -14.36
C GLY A 148 -5.26 -12.73 -15.69
N ARG A 149 -5.31 -11.93 -16.78
CA ARG A 149 -5.62 -12.47 -18.12
C ARG A 149 -4.51 -13.37 -18.67
N LEU A 150 -3.25 -13.12 -18.32
CA LEU A 150 -2.13 -13.96 -18.74
C LEU A 150 -2.01 -15.25 -17.91
N ALA A 151 -2.45 -15.20 -16.65
CA ALA A 151 -2.50 -16.32 -15.72
C ALA A 151 -3.69 -17.24 -15.97
N GLY A 152 -4.84 -16.65 -16.26
CA GLY A 152 -6.09 -17.36 -16.57
C GLY A 152 -6.39 -17.41 -18.06
N GLY A 153 -7.64 -17.77 -18.39
CA GLY A 153 -8.16 -17.78 -19.75
C GLY A 153 -7.95 -19.10 -20.51
N VAL A 154 -8.34 -19.11 -21.80
CA VAL A 154 -8.35 -20.34 -22.64
C VAL A 154 -6.94 -20.88 -22.92
N ARG A 155 -5.91 -20.03 -22.82
CA ARG A 155 -4.50 -20.38 -22.99
C ARG A 155 -3.65 -19.58 -22.01
N PRO A 156 -3.45 -20.06 -20.78
CA PRO A 156 -2.60 -19.40 -19.81
C PRO A 156 -1.16 -19.36 -20.32
N VAL A 157 -0.50 -18.22 -20.13
CA VAL A 157 0.89 -17.97 -20.51
C VAL A 157 1.80 -17.93 -19.27
N LEU A 158 1.25 -17.52 -18.12
CA LEU A 158 1.94 -17.58 -16.83
C LEU A 158 1.62 -18.91 -16.14
N ASP A 159 2.64 -19.51 -15.52
CA ASP A 159 2.46 -20.68 -14.67
C ASP A 159 1.68 -20.29 -13.41
N GLU A 160 0.73 -21.13 -12.98
CA GLU A 160 -0.07 -20.91 -11.77
C GLU A 160 0.82 -20.84 -10.52
N GLY A 161 1.92 -21.60 -10.50
CA GLY A 161 2.91 -21.58 -9.42
C GLY A 161 3.87 -20.39 -9.48
N LEU A 162 3.79 -19.53 -10.51
CA LEU A 162 4.68 -18.38 -10.64
C LEU A 162 4.40 -17.34 -9.55
N SER A 163 5.47 -16.86 -8.92
CA SER A 163 5.43 -15.66 -8.09
C SER A 163 6.31 -14.59 -8.72
N VAL A 164 5.67 -13.50 -9.17
CA VAL A 164 6.37 -12.29 -9.61
C VAL A 164 6.44 -11.31 -8.44
N ARG A 165 6.97 -10.12 -8.67
CA ARG A 165 6.83 -8.98 -7.75
C ARG A 165 5.97 -7.91 -8.39
N TYR A 166 5.40 -7.04 -7.56
CA TYR A 166 5.00 -5.73 -8.03
C TYR A 166 5.79 -4.65 -7.31
N MET A 167 6.09 -3.59 -8.05
CA MET A 167 6.69 -2.38 -7.56
C MET A 167 5.61 -1.30 -7.45
N ALA A 168 5.61 -0.62 -6.31
CA ALA A 168 4.74 0.50 -6.02
C ALA A 168 5.58 1.76 -5.85
N LEU A 169 5.29 2.78 -6.65
CA LEU A 169 6.03 4.05 -6.69
C LEU A 169 5.10 5.21 -6.43
N GLY A 170 5.52 6.16 -5.60
CA GLY A 170 4.65 7.26 -5.24
C GLY A 170 5.35 8.36 -4.47
N MET A 171 4.77 9.54 -4.54
CA MET A 171 5.17 10.71 -3.76
C MET A 171 4.01 11.13 -2.88
N ALA A 172 4.26 11.30 -1.59
CA ALA A 172 3.38 12.01 -0.70
C ALA A 172 3.69 13.49 -0.80
N SER A 173 2.65 14.27 -1.11
CA SER A 173 2.77 15.70 -1.31
C SER A 173 1.56 16.40 -0.69
N ASP A 174 1.82 17.40 0.15
CA ASP A 174 0.83 18.39 0.51
C ASP A 174 0.99 19.62 -0.39
N GLN A 175 -0.02 19.87 -1.22
CA GLN A 175 0.03 20.87 -2.29
C GLN A 175 1.31 20.77 -3.16
N ALA A 176 2.19 21.77 -3.07
CA ALA A 176 3.44 21.85 -3.82
C ALA A 176 4.65 21.27 -3.05
N LYS A 177 4.50 20.95 -1.76
CA LYS A 177 5.57 20.39 -0.94
C LYS A 177 5.56 18.88 -1.07
N ILE A 178 6.69 18.32 -1.49
CA ILE A 178 6.94 16.88 -1.41
C ILE A 178 7.36 16.58 0.04
N GLU A 179 6.61 15.72 0.71
CA GLU A 179 6.93 15.29 2.08
C GLU A 179 7.90 14.11 2.03
N PHE A 180 7.56 13.08 1.24
CA PHE A 180 8.44 11.95 0.99
C PHE A 180 8.13 11.31 -0.36
N PHE A 181 9.12 10.60 -0.91
CA PHE A 181 8.93 9.63 -1.97
C PHE A 181 9.12 8.24 -1.37
N ARG A 182 8.37 7.26 -1.87
CA ARG A 182 8.48 5.87 -1.41
C ARG A 182 8.42 4.94 -2.59
N HIS A 183 9.22 3.89 -2.48
CA HIS A 183 9.19 2.74 -3.36
C HIS A 183 9.04 1.48 -2.50
N GLU A 184 8.12 0.60 -2.86
CA GLU A 184 7.91 -0.67 -2.17
C GLU A 184 7.83 -1.79 -3.21
N HIS A 185 8.36 -2.96 -2.85
CA HIS A 185 8.29 -4.18 -3.65
C HIS A 185 7.58 -5.23 -2.83
N LEU A 186 6.56 -5.89 -3.39
CA LEU A 186 5.83 -6.96 -2.70
C LEU A 186 5.73 -8.19 -3.60
N PRO A 187 5.77 -9.41 -3.02
CA PRO A 187 5.55 -10.62 -3.80
C PRO A 187 4.13 -10.62 -4.37
N LEU A 188 3.96 -11.23 -5.52
CA LEU A 188 2.69 -11.43 -6.19
C LEU A 188 2.64 -12.85 -6.75
N PRO A 189 2.25 -13.83 -5.92
CA PRO A 189 1.83 -15.12 -6.42
C PRO A 189 0.69 -14.91 -7.42
N VAL A 190 0.89 -15.42 -8.63
CA VAL A 190 -0.05 -15.21 -9.74
C VAL A 190 -1.41 -15.85 -9.44
N ALA A 191 -1.44 -16.90 -8.62
CA ALA A 191 -2.66 -17.54 -8.11
C ALA A 191 -3.69 -16.57 -7.50
N TYR A 192 -3.28 -15.44 -6.90
CA TYR A 192 -4.24 -14.45 -6.37
C TYR A 192 -5.08 -13.77 -7.46
N LEU A 193 -4.58 -13.73 -8.71
CA LEU A 193 -5.20 -12.96 -9.78
C LEU A 193 -6.37 -13.67 -10.46
N ASP A 194 -6.55 -14.97 -10.20
CA ASP A 194 -7.64 -15.79 -10.75
C ASP A 194 -8.43 -16.56 -9.66
N ASN A 195 -8.10 -16.34 -8.38
CA ASN A 195 -8.73 -17.05 -7.26
C ASN A 195 -9.30 -16.06 -6.22
N PRO A 196 -10.59 -15.68 -6.33
CA PRO A 196 -11.23 -14.77 -5.37
C PRO A 196 -11.24 -15.30 -3.94
N GLN A 197 -11.37 -16.62 -3.75
CA GLN A 197 -11.37 -17.24 -2.41
C GLN A 197 -10.02 -17.04 -1.71
N LEU A 198 -8.92 -17.15 -2.45
CA LEU A 198 -7.58 -16.90 -1.94
C LEU A 198 -7.38 -15.41 -1.56
N VAL A 199 -7.95 -14.49 -2.34
CA VAL A 199 -7.96 -13.05 -2.02
C VAL A 199 -8.79 -12.77 -0.77
N ASP A 200 -9.92 -13.45 -0.59
CA ASP A 200 -10.71 -13.35 0.63
C ASP A 200 -9.96 -13.88 1.84
N LEU A 201 -9.27 -15.02 1.72
CA LEU A 201 -8.44 -15.56 2.79
C LEU A 201 -7.32 -14.59 3.20
N LEU A 202 -6.65 -13.96 2.23
CA LEU A 202 -5.69 -12.87 2.47
C LEU A 202 -6.36 -11.68 3.18
N GLY A 203 -7.58 -11.31 2.77
CA GLY A 203 -8.39 -10.28 3.40
C GLY A 203 -8.72 -10.58 4.87
N HIS A 204 -9.05 -11.83 5.20
CA HIS A 204 -9.26 -12.29 6.57
C HIS A 204 -7.97 -12.20 7.39
N ALA A 205 -6.84 -12.66 6.83
CA ALA A 205 -5.53 -12.58 7.46
C ALA A 205 -5.12 -11.13 7.80
N LEU A 206 -5.32 -10.20 6.85
CA LEU A 206 -5.06 -8.77 7.07
C LEU A 206 -6.01 -8.15 8.10
N SER A 207 -7.30 -8.50 8.06
CA SER A 207 -8.29 -8.00 9.02
C SER A 207 -7.97 -8.43 10.45
N ALA A 208 -7.49 -9.67 10.65
CA ALA A 208 -7.03 -10.13 11.95
C ALA A 208 -5.83 -9.30 12.46
N ALA A 209 -4.87 -8.96 11.58
CA ALA A 209 -3.72 -8.15 11.96
C ALA A 209 -4.12 -6.74 12.43
N GLU A 210 -5.08 -6.10 11.73
CA GLU A 210 -5.63 -4.79 12.12
C GLU A 210 -6.41 -4.88 13.44
N ALA A 211 -7.20 -5.94 13.63
CA ALA A 211 -7.95 -6.17 14.87
C ALA A 211 -7.01 -6.40 16.06
N VAL A 212 -5.92 -7.13 15.90
CA VAL A 212 -4.88 -7.29 16.94
C VAL A 212 -4.21 -5.96 17.26
N ALA A 213 -3.89 -5.13 16.26
CA ALA A 213 -3.38 -3.78 16.52
C ALA A 213 -4.38 -2.92 17.32
N SER A 214 -5.68 -3.06 17.05
CA SER A 214 -6.73 -2.41 17.84
C SER A 214 -6.76 -2.89 19.30
N GLU A 215 -6.53 -4.18 19.55
CA GLU A 215 -6.45 -4.69 20.92
C GLU A 215 -5.17 -4.24 21.65
N LEU A 216 -4.05 -4.10 20.96
CA LEU A 216 -2.83 -3.46 21.49
C LEU A 216 -3.09 -2.00 21.86
N TRP A 217 -3.79 -1.24 21.01
CA TRP A 217 -4.19 0.14 21.28
C TRP A 217 -5.01 0.23 22.58
N LYS A 218 -5.97 -0.69 22.76
CA LYS A 218 -6.80 -0.75 23.98
C LYS A 218 -5.94 -1.09 25.20
N ALA A 219 -5.05 -2.08 25.09
CA ALA A 219 -4.16 -2.47 26.18
C ALA A 219 -3.21 -1.34 26.59
N GLY A 220 -2.61 -0.62 25.64
CA GLY A 220 -1.79 0.57 25.91
C GLY A 220 -2.58 1.69 26.56
N THR A 221 -3.81 1.92 26.11
CA THR A 221 -4.74 2.87 26.74
C THR A 221 -5.07 2.47 28.18
N THR A 222 -5.30 1.18 28.45
CA THR A 222 -5.52 0.66 29.81
C THR A 222 -4.29 0.89 30.70
N MET A 223 -3.07 0.60 30.21
CA MET A 223 -1.84 0.86 30.96
C MET A 223 -1.68 2.34 31.29
N ALA A 224 -1.83 3.22 30.29
CA ALA A 224 -1.69 4.66 30.47
C ALA A 224 -2.69 5.22 31.49
N ASN A 225 -3.95 4.77 31.46
CA ASN A 225 -4.94 5.18 32.48
C ASN A 225 -4.50 4.80 33.89
N VAL A 226 -4.08 3.56 34.13
CA VAL A 226 -3.64 3.11 35.47
C VAL A 226 -2.38 3.84 35.92
N LEU A 227 -1.45 4.14 35.00
CA LEU A 227 -0.25 4.92 35.28
C LEU A 227 -0.52 6.40 35.59
N LEU A 228 -1.69 6.93 35.21
CA LEU A 228 -2.07 8.34 35.39
C LEU A 228 -3.24 8.56 36.37
N GLU A 229 -3.92 7.50 36.82
CA GLU A 229 -4.93 7.52 37.91
C GLU A 229 -4.41 8.23 39.19
N PRO A 230 -4.98 9.37 39.62
CA PRO A 230 -4.60 9.96 40.90
C PRO A 230 -4.85 8.97 42.07
N GLU A 231 -4.14 9.15 43.19
CA GLU A 231 -4.26 8.25 44.36
C GLU A 231 -5.73 8.01 44.78
N GLU A 232 -5.97 6.86 45.42
CA GLU A 232 -7.29 6.22 45.66
C GLU A 232 -8.38 7.11 46.29
N SER A 233 -8.07 8.32 46.76
CA SER A 233 -9.01 9.27 47.35
C SER A 233 -9.54 10.35 46.40
N SER A 234 -9.30 10.27 45.09
CA SER A 234 -9.66 11.30 44.11
C SER A 234 -10.72 10.80 43.10
N GLU A 235 -11.86 11.50 42.99
CA GLU A 235 -12.87 11.28 41.94
C GLU A 235 -12.40 11.70 40.52
N ARG A 236 -11.19 12.26 40.40
CA ARG A 236 -10.66 12.74 39.11
C ARG A 236 -10.12 11.58 38.28
N ARG A 237 -10.55 11.51 37.03
CA ARG A 237 -9.99 10.62 36.01
C ARG A 237 -8.70 11.25 35.44
N ALA A 238 -7.83 10.40 34.89
CA ALA A 238 -6.68 10.87 34.12
C ALA A 238 -7.13 11.78 32.97
N ASN A 239 -6.34 12.81 32.67
CA ASN A 239 -6.60 13.69 31.55
C ASN A 239 -6.48 12.88 30.24
N PRO A 240 -7.49 12.92 29.34
CA PRO A 240 -7.44 12.22 28.06
C PRO A 240 -6.21 12.55 27.19
N ASP A 241 -5.71 13.78 27.25
CA ASP A 241 -4.52 14.19 26.50
C ASP A 241 -3.25 13.53 27.05
N ASP A 242 -3.09 13.48 28.38
CA ASP A 242 -1.94 12.82 29.01
C ASP A 242 -1.95 11.31 28.75
N VAL A 243 -3.14 10.68 28.73
CA VAL A 243 -3.31 9.26 28.38
C VAL A 243 -2.89 9.00 26.93
N ARG A 244 -3.30 9.88 26.01
CA ARG A 244 -2.91 9.79 24.60
C ARG A 244 -1.39 9.90 24.46
N ASP A 245 -0.79 10.92 25.06
CA ASP A 245 0.64 11.22 24.90
C ASP A 245 1.51 10.09 25.49
N LEU A 246 1.11 9.52 26.62
CA LEU A 246 1.79 8.36 27.22
C LEU A 246 1.63 7.10 26.34
N ARG A 247 0.45 6.84 25.78
CA ARG A 247 0.24 5.73 24.84
C ARG A 247 1.10 5.91 23.59
N ASP A 248 1.15 7.10 23.03
CA ASP A 248 1.94 7.40 21.84
C ASP A 248 3.44 7.24 22.11
N THR A 249 3.88 7.51 23.34
CA THR A 249 5.25 7.22 23.81
C THR A 249 5.52 5.72 23.91
N MET A 250 4.56 4.92 24.39
CA MET A 250 4.67 3.45 24.42
C MET A 250 4.77 2.84 23.02
N ALA A 251 4.05 3.42 22.04
CA ALA A 251 4.12 3.09 20.62
C ALA A 251 3.96 1.58 20.29
N LEU A 252 3.05 0.89 21.00
CA LEU A 252 2.84 -0.57 20.86
C LEU A 252 2.53 -0.97 19.41
N GLU A 253 1.61 -0.27 18.76
CA GLU A 253 1.14 -0.56 17.42
C GLU A 253 2.25 -0.35 16.39
N ARG A 254 3.06 0.71 16.56
CA ARG A 254 4.20 0.99 15.68
C ARG A 254 5.23 -0.14 15.74
N ARG A 255 5.56 -0.61 16.95
CA ARG A 255 6.48 -1.73 17.18
C ARG A 255 5.93 -3.03 16.62
N TYR A 256 4.64 -3.28 16.82
CA TYR A 256 3.93 -4.43 16.27
C TYR A 256 3.98 -4.46 14.74
N TRP A 257 3.56 -3.38 14.06
CA TRP A 257 3.58 -3.32 12.60
C TRP A 257 4.97 -3.48 12.01
N ALA A 258 6.01 -2.98 12.68
CA ALA A 258 7.39 -3.10 12.22
C ALA A 258 7.89 -4.56 12.16
N GLN A 259 7.34 -5.45 12.99
CA GLN A 259 7.73 -6.87 13.03
C GLN A 259 6.99 -7.73 12.01
N LEU A 260 5.83 -7.27 11.52
CA LEU A 260 4.93 -8.11 10.73
C LEU A 260 5.27 -8.22 9.25
N GLU A 261 5.95 -7.25 8.65
CA GLU A 261 6.15 -7.23 7.20
C GLU A 261 6.87 -8.47 6.65
N PRO A 262 7.99 -8.95 7.23
CA PRO A 262 8.64 -10.17 6.75
C PRO A 262 7.74 -11.40 6.85
N LEU A 263 6.97 -11.51 7.94
CA LEU A 263 6.04 -12.61 8.20
C LEU A 263 4.85 -12.57 7.24
N PHE A 264 4.35 -11.37 6.93
CA PHE A 264 3.30 -11.18 5.94
C PHE A 264 3.76 -11.62 4.56
N ARG A 265 4.98 -11.23 4.15
CA ARG A 265 5.55 -11.65 2.85
C ARG A 265 5.66 -13.16 2.72
N GLN A 266 6.01 -13.87 3.80
CA GLN A 266 6.04 -15.33 3.84
C GLN A 266 4.63 -15.91 3.74
N THR A 267 3.68 -15.39 4.53
CA THR A 267 2.27 -15.82 4.50
C THR A 267 1.66 -15.63 3.12
N MET A 268 1.88 -14.47 2.50
CA MET A 268 1.38 -14.14 1.16
C MET A 268 1.86 -15.16 0.12
N GLN A 269 3.12 -15.60 0.20
CA GLN A 269 3.69 -16.62 -0.69
C GLN A 269 3.23 -18.05 -0.37
N ALA A 270 2.97 -18.37 0.89
CA ALA A 270 2.58 -19.72 1.33
C ALA A 270 1.08 -20.01 1.10
N LEU A 271 0.22 -18.99 1.21
CA LEU A 271 -1.23 -19.07 1.09
C LEU A 271 -1.72 -19.87 -0.16
N PRO A 272 -1.20 -19.65 -1.38
CA PRO A 272 -1.62 -20.43 -2.55
C PRO A 272 -1.42 -21.95 -2.42
N THR A 273 -0.49 -22.40 -1.57
CA THR A 273 -0.11 -23.81 -1.44
C THR A 273 -0.63 -24.49 -0.18
N THR A 274 -0.79 -23.73 0.91
CA THR A 274 -1.12 -24.25 2.24
C THR A 274 -2.44 -23.71 2.78
N ASP A 275 -3.05 -22.76 2.07
CA ASP A 275 -4.38 -22.22 2.31
C ASP A 275 -4.60 -21.88 3.80
N THR A 276 -5.55 -22.55 4.45
CA THR A 276 -5.93 -22.29 5.84
C THR A 276 -4.76 -22.50 6.82
N ALA A 277 -3.81 -23.40 6.54
CA ALA A 277 -2.66 -23.62 7.42
C ALA A 277 -1.75 -22.39 7.51
N ALA A 278 -1.53 -21.67 6.39
CA ALA A 278 -0.78 -20.41 6.40
C ALA A 278 -1.49 -19.34 7.24
N VAL A 279 -2.82 -19.33 7.27
CA VAL A 279 -3.60 -18.41 8.11
C VAL A 279 -3.47 -18.74 9.59
N VAL A 280 -3.48 -20.03 9.94
CA VAL A 280 -3.25 -20.47 11.34
C VAL A 280 -1.86 -20.06 11.80
N ASP A 281 -0.83 -20.30 10.99
CA ASP A 281 0.55 -19.87 11.28
C ASP A 281 0.62 -18.35 11.42
N TRP A 282 -0.02 -17.61 10.51
CA TRP A 282 -0.13 -16.16 10.58
C TRP A 282 -0.76 -15.71 11.90
N PHE A 283 -1.88 -16.30 12.33
CA PHE A 283 -2.53 -15.96 13.60
C PHE A 283 -1.64 -16.25 14.80
N ALA A 284 -0.86 -17.34 14.77
CA ALA A 284 0.13 -17.63 15.80
C ALA A 284 1.22 -16.55 15.84
N TRP A 285 1.70 -16.09 14.69
CA TRP A 285 2.65 -14.97 14.57
C TRP A 285 2.07 -13.65 15.08
N LEU A 286 0.81 -13.32 14.75
CA LEU A 286 0.15 -12.13 15.26
C LEU A 286 0.06 -12.14 16.79
N ARG A 287 -0.38 -13.27 17.35
CA ARG A 287 -0.48 -13.47 18.81
C ARG A 287 0.88 -13.28 19.48
N ARG A 288 1.91 -13.91 18.94
CA ARG A 288 3.28 -13.83 19.48
C ARG A 288 3.81 -12.40 19.40
N SER A 289 3.72 -11.76 18.24
CA SER A 289 4.23 -10.40 18.02
C SER A 289 3.52 -9.38 18.93
N ALA A 290 2.22 -9.54 19.16
CA ALA A 290 1.48 -8.69 20.08
C ALA A 290 1.95 -8.85 21.53
N TRP A 291 2.18 -10.09 21.98
CA TRP A 291 2.69 -10.35 23.32
C TRP A 291 4.13 -9.87 23.50
N ASP A 292 5.01 -10.15 22.55
CA ASP A 292 6.42 -9.77 22.61
C ASP A 292 6.54 -8.24 22.76
N VAL A 293 5.80 -7.47 21.96
CA VAL A 293 5.77 -6.00 22.05
C VAL A 293 5.16 -5.51 23.36
N PHE A 294 4.05 -6.11 23.80
CA PHE A 294 3.38 -5.70 25.03
C PHE A 294 4.27 -5.93 26.26
N GLU A 295 4.94 -7.09 26.34
CA GLU A 295 5.82 -7.44 27.45
C GLU A 295 7.10 -6.60 27.43
N GLU A 296 7.70 -6.35 26.26
CA GLU A 296 8.88 -5.46 26.14
C GLU A 296 8.58 -4.06 26.70
N VAL A 297 7.45 -3.47 26.30
CA VAL A 297 7.03 -2.15 26.79
C VAL A 297 6.68 -2.20 28.27
N SER A 298 5.97 -3.24 28.73
CA SER A 298 5.57 -3.38 30.13
C SER A 298 6.77 -3.48 31.07
N ILE A 299 7.80 -4.25 30.69
CA ILE A 299 9.07 -4.35 31.43
C ILE A 299 9.77 -2.99 31.46
N GLY A 300 9.75 -2.25 30.36
CA GLY A 300 10.34 -0.91 30.27
C GLY A 300 9.73 0.14 31.20
N LEU A 301 8.53 -0.08 31.75
CA LEU A 301 7.88 0.80 32.72
C LEU A 301 8.48 0.67 34.15
N GLY A 302 9.25 -0.39 34.42
CA GLY A 302 9.91 -0.66 35.70
C GLY A 302 9.02 -1.32 36.77
N ASP A 303 9.61 -1.55 37.95
CA ASP A 303 9.05 -2.43 38.98
C ASP A 303 8.25 -1.70 40.07
N GLN A 304 7.83 -0.46 39.83
CA GLN A 304 7.01 0.26 40.80
C GLN A 304 5.62 -0.40 40.91
N PRO A 305 4.99 -0.48 42.10
CA PRO A 305 3.70 -1.16 42.28
C PRO A 305 2.62 -0.71 41.29
N ARG A 306 2.64 0.57 40.92
CA ARG A 306 1.72 1.15 39.94
C ARG A 306 1.98 0.68 38.51
N ALA A 307 3.24 0.57 38.10
CA ALA A 307 3.63 0.03 36.81
C ALA A 307 3.26 -1.45 36.70
N LEU A 308 3.49 -2.24 37.77
CA LEU A 308 3.08 -3.64 37.83
C LEU A 308 1.55 -3.78 37.74
N LYS A 309 0.78 -2.95 38.46
CA LYS A 309 -0.69 -2.91 38.35
C LYS A 309 -1.14 -2.58 36.92
N ALA A 310 -0.52 -1.58 36.28
CA ALA A 310 -0.82 -1.20 34.91
C ALA A 310 -0.55 -2.35 33.93
N ALA A 311 0.60 -3.01 34.04
CA ALA A 311 0.97 -4.16 33.23
C ALA A 311 -0.03 -5.32 33.38
N VAL A 312 -0.46 -5.64 34.61
CA VAL A 312 -1.47 -6.69 34.85
C VAL A 312 -2.80 -6.34 34.18
N ARG A 313 -3.29 -5.10 34.35
CA ARG A 313 -4.55 -4.66 33.72
C ARG A 313 -4.48 -4.63 32.20
N GLY A 314 -3.37 -4.16 31.64
CA GLY A 314 -3.11 -4.18 30.21
C GLY A 314 -3.05 -5.61 29.67
N ARG A 315 -2.42 -6.54 30.40
CA ARG A 315 -2.33 -7.96 30.05
C ARG A 315 -3.70 -8.62 30.01
N GLU A 316 -4.55 -8.36 31.01
CA GLU A 316 -5.95 -8.84 31.03
C GLU A 316 -6.73 -8.33 29.81
N GLN A 317 -6.59 -7.05 29.47
CA GLN A 317 -7.23 -6.44 28.30
C GLN A 317 -6.75 -7.09 26.99
N LEU A 318 -5.44 -7.25 26.82
CA LEU A 318 -4.87 -7.84 25.62
C LEU A 318 -5.26 -9.31 25.48
N ALA A 319 -5.13 -10.12 26.54
CA ALA A 319 -5.47 -11.54 26.51
C ALA A 319 -6.93 -11.78 26.08
N ARG A 320 -7.85 -11.02 26.66
CA ARG A 320 -9.28 -11.07 26.30
C ARG A 320 -9.51 -10.66 24.85
N GLY A 321 -8.84 -9.60 24.39
CA GLY A 321 -8.94 -9.11 23.02
C GLY A 321 -8.43 -10.13 22.00
N LEU A 322 -7.22 -10.67 22.22
CA LEU A 322 -6.61 -11.68 21.35
C LEU A 322 -7.43 -12.97 21.31
N GLY A 323 -7.97 -13.42 22.44
CA GLY A 323 -8.86 -14.58 22.47
C GLY A 323 -10.12 -14.39 21.64
N LYS A 324 -10.66 -13.16 21.56
CA LYS A 324 -11.82 -12.87 20.71
C LYS A 324 -11.46 -12.78 19.23
N VAL A 325 -10.34 -12.12 18.91
CA VAL A 325 -9.97 -11.77 17.52
C VAL A 325 -9.30 -12.92 16.79
N LEU A 326 -8.50 -13.72 17.49
CA LEU A 326 -7.71 -14.82 16.91
C LEU A 326 -8.30 -16.20 17.26
N ASN A 327 -9.61 -16.26 17.50
CA ASN A 327 -10.30 -17.53 17.59
C ASN A 327 -10.39 -18.13 16.19
N VAL A 328 -9.80 -19.31 16.03
CA VAL A 328 -10.10 -20.18 14.89
C VAL A 328 -11.36 -20.92 15.32
N GLU A 329 -12.50 -20.66 14.68
CA GLU A 329 -13.63 -21.58 14.81
C GLU A 329 -13.17 -22.92 14.21
N GLU A 330 -13.19 -23.98 15.03
CA GLU A 330 -12.82 -25.35 14.64
C GLU A 330 -13.77 -25.94 13.59
#